data_AF-A0A527H6M1-F1
#
_entry.id   AF-A0A527H6M1-F1
#
_cell.length_a   1.000
_cell.length_b   1.000
_cell.length_c   1.000
_cell.angle_alpha   90.00
_cell.angle_beta   90.00
_cell.angle_gamma   90.00
#
_symmetry.space_group_name_H-M   'P 1'
#
loop_
_entity.id
_entity.type
_entity.pdbx_description
1 polymer ?
#
loop_
_entity_poly.entity_id
_entity_poly.type
_entity_poly.pdbx_seq_one_letter_code
_entity_poly.pdbx_strand_id
1 'polypeptide(L)'
;EAVTTAGFRQIIAVIGDGRPDSASVRLHEKLGFRHSGRLEGSGYKHGRWLDTVFMQLSLNGGATLPPDPESLPERKFRLRGN
;
A
#
# COMPACT_ATOMS: atom_id res chain seq x y z
N GLU A 1 -0.37 6.05 13.04
CA GLU A 1 0.69 5.70 14.02
C GLU A 1 0.81 4.20 14.26
N ALA A 2 -0.26 3.45 14.52
CA ALA A 2 -0.18 2.00 14.83
C ALA A 2 0.66 1.14 13.85
N VAL A 3 0.55 1.36 12.53
CA VAL A 3 1.30 0.58 11.52
C VAL A 3 2.78 0.95 11.50
N THR A 4 3.10 2.23 11.64
CA THR A 4 4.49 2.71 11.74
C THR A 4 5.14 2.14 12.99
N THR A 5 4.50 2.25 14.15
CA THR A 5 4.99 1.71 15.43
C THR A 5 5.12 0.19 15.41
N ALA A 6 4.24 -0.52 14.69
CA ALA A 6 4.37 -1.97 14.52
C ALA A 6 5.61 -2.38 13.70
N GLY A 7 6.27 -1.44 13.02
CA GLY A 7 7.53 -1.66 12.31
C GLY A 7 7.38 -2.11 10.86
N PHE A 8 6.21 -1.93 10.24
CA PHE A 8 6.05 -2.13 8.80
C PHE A 8 6.90 -1.14 7.99
N ARG A 9 7.32 -1.54 6.78
CA ARG A 9 8.17 -0.73 5.90
C ARG A 9 7.46 -0.09 4.72
N GLN A 10 6.37 -0.70 4.26
CA GLN A 10 5.57 -0.18 3.16
C GLN A 10 4.09 -0.37 3.49
N ILE A 11 3.27 0.60 3.09
CA ILE A 11 1.82 0.43 3.00
C ILE A 11 1.45 0.54 1.52
N ILE A 12 0.62 -0.40 1.05
CA ILE A 12 0.03 -0.36 -0.29
C ILE A 12 -1.44 -0.01 -0.18
N ALA A 13 -1.87 0.98 -0.95
CA ALA A 13 -3.27 1.23 -1.23
C ALA A 13 -3.64 0.55 -2.55
N VAL A 14 -4.72 -0.23 -2.52
CA VAL A 14 -5.31 -0.89 -3.70
C VAL A 14 -6.65 -0.22 -3.97
N ILE A 15 -6.67 0.74 -4.88
CA ILE A 15 -7.80 1.65 -5.10
C ILE A 15 -8.55 1.23 -6.35
N GLY A 16 -9.71 0.59 -6.18
CA GLY A 16 -10.62 0.25 -7.28
C GLY A 16 -11.35 1.49 -7.83
N ASP A 17 -11.59 1.51 -9.14
CA ASP A 17 -12.08 2.68 -9.88
C ASP A 17 -11.21 3.94 -9.63
N GLY A 18 -9.91 3.72 -9.42
CA GLY A 18 -8.94 4.77 -9.15
C GLY A 18 -8.60 5.54 -10.42
N ARG A 19 -8.70 6.88 -10.35
CA ARG A 19 -8.23 7.83 -11.37
C ARG A 19 -7.50 8.99 -10.67
N PRO A 20 -6.59 9.72 -11.34
CA PRO A 20 -5.77 10.77 -10.72
C PRO A 20 -6.55 11.82 -9.92
N ASP A 21 -7.80 12.10 -10.30
CA ASP A 21 -8.70 13.07 -9.67
C ASP A 21 -9.65 12.46 -8.63
N SER A 22 -9.64 11.14 -8.45
CA SER A 22 -10.55 10.47 -7.53
C SER A 22 -10.28 10.87 -6.08
N ALA A 23 -11.34 10.97 -5.28
CA ALA A 23 -11.23 11.40 -3.88
C ALA A 23 -10.27 10.51 -3.07
N SER A 24 -10.27 9.19 -3.33
CA SER A 24 -9.37 8.24 -2.66
C SER A 24 -7.91 8.48 -3.06
N VAL A 25 -7.61 8.67 -4.35
CA VAL A 25 -6.24 8.94 -4.82
C VAL A 25 -5.71 10.22 -4.18
N ARG A 26 -6.48 11.32 -4.25
CA ARG A 26 -6.09 12.61 -3.65
C ARG A 26 -5.89 12.54 -2.15
N LEU A 27 -6.69 11.72 -1.45
CA LEU A 27 -6.49 11.47 -0.02
C LEU A 27 -5.13 10.82 0.24
N HIS A 28 -4.79 9.77 -0.50
CA HIS A 28 -3.53 9.05 -0.34
C HIS A 28 -2.33 9.94 -0.71
N GLU A 29 -2.42 10.72 -1.80
CA GLU A 29 -1.37 11.68 -2.18
C GLU A 29 -1.09 12.70 -1.07
N LYS A 30 -2.15 13.25 -0.45
CA LYS A 30 -2.01 14.18 0.69
C LYS A 30 -1.34 13.55 1.91
N LEU A 31 -1.41 12.23 2.06
CA LEU A 31 -0.75 11.47 3.13
C LEU A 31 0.64 10.97 2.72
N GLY A 32 1.16 11.39 1.55
CA GLY A 32 2.51 11.07 1.09
C GLY A 32 2.64 9.75 0.33
N PHE A 33 1.52 9.10 -0.02
CA PHE A 33 1.57 7.97 -0.95
C PHE A 33 1.94 8.43 -2.34
N ARG A 34 2.65 7.57 -3.08
CA ARG A 34 3.02 7.79 -4.49
C ARG A 34 2.43 6.69 -5.36
N HIS A 35 2.09 7.00 -6.61
CA HIS A 35 1.64 6.00 -7.58
C HIS A 35 2.70 4.92 -7.79
N SER A 36 2.28 3.65 -7.81
CA SER A 36 3.16 2.49 -7.99
C SER A 36 2.68 1.52 -9.08
N GLY A 37 1.53 1.77 -9.69
CA GLY A 37 1.06 1.01 -10.85
C GLY A 37 -0.44 1.15 -11.08
N ARG A 38 -0.91 0.61 -12.22
CA ARG A 38 -2.32 0.51 -12.57
C ARG A 38 -2.60 -0.84 -13.22
N LEU A 39 -3.68 -1.50 -12.82
CA LEU A 39 -4.23 -2.65 -13.53
C LEU A 39 -5.45 -2.19 -14.31
N GLU A 40 -5.34 -2.23 -15.62
CA GLU A 40 -6.40 -1.84 -16.55
C GLU A 40 -7.46 -2.95 -16.64
N GLY A 41 -8.74 -2.58 -16.63
CA GLY A 41 -9.86 -3.52 -16.75
C GLY A 41 -9.93 -4.58 -15.64
N SER A 42 -9.30 -4.34 -14.50
CA SER A 42 -9.16 -5.32 -13.41
C SER A 42 -10.48 -5.74 -12.74
N GLY A 43 -11.54 -4.95 -12.87
CA GLY A 43 -12.84 -5.26 -12.30
C GLY A 43 -14.00 -4.80 -13.16
N TYR A 44 -15.18 -5.37 -12.96
CA TYR A 44 -16.41 -4.98 -13.64
C TYR A 44 -17.52 -4.71 -12.62
N LYS A 45 -18.10 -3.49 -12.65
CA LYS A 45 -19.16 -3.10 -11.72
C LYS A 45 -20.03 -2.02 -12.33
N HIS A 46 -21.35 -2.11 -12.12
CA HIS A 46 -22.34 -1.17 -12.67
C HIS A 46 -22.21 -0.97 -14.18
N GLY A 47 -22.06 -2.07 -14.93
CA GLY A 47 -22.09 -2.04 -16.39
C GLY A 47 -20.82 -1.52 -17.08
N ARG A 48 -19.69 -1.37 -16.37
CA ARG A 48 -18.43 -0.89 -16.94
C ARG A 48 -17.22 -1.59 -16.34
N TRP A 49 -16.14 -1.64 -17.12
CA TRP A 49 -14.81 -2.04 -16.66
C TRP A 49 -14.17 -0.93 -15.82
N LEU A 50 -13.39 -1.33 -14.82
CA LEU A 50 -12.76 -0.48 -13.83
C LEU A 50 -11.28 -0.83 -13.71
N ASP A 51 -10.48 0.20 -13.48
CA ASP A 51 -9.07 0.05 -13.22
C ASP A 51 -8.80 0.05 -11.72
N THR A 52 -7.73 -0.63 -11.33
CA THR A 52 -7.20 -0.58 -9.98
C THR A 52 -5.91 0.20 -9.98
N VAL A 53 -5.82 1.26 -9.19
CA VAL A 53 -4.58 2.01 -8.99
C VAL A 53 -3.89 1.50 -7.74
N PHE A 54 -2.59 1.24 -7.85
CA PHE A 54 -1.72 1.00 -6.71
C PHE A 54 -1.01 2.28 -6.32
N MET A 55 -1.01 2.56 -5.02
CA MET A 55 -0.17 3.59 -4.44
C MET A 55 0.60 3.05 -3.24
N GLN A 56 1.77 3.61 -2.97
CA GLN A 56 2.68 3.13 -1.95
C GLN A 56 3.16 4.26 -1.04
N LEU A 57 3.18 4.01 0.27
CA LEU A 57 3.79 4.86 1.28
C LEU A 57 4.94 4.09 1.94
N SER A 58 6.13 4.72 1.98
CA SER A 58 7.29 4.18 2.69
C SER A 58 7.29 4.63 4.15
N LEU A 59 7.52 3.69 5.05
CA LEU A 59 7.59 3.89 6.51
C LEU A 59 8.92 3.34 7.04
N ASN A 60 9.40 3.87 8.17
CA ASN A 60 10.55 3.31 8.89
C ASN A 60 11.79 3.03 8.01
N GLY A 61 12.15 3.97 7.13
CA GLY A 61 13.26 3.80 6.18
C GLY A 61 12.91 3.03 4.91
N GLY A 62 11.66 2.61 4.73
CA GLY A 62 11.19 1.97 3.51
C GLY A 62 12.07 0.80 3.08
N ALA A 63 12.53 0.85 1.83
CA ALA A 63 13.43 -0.14 1.23
C ALA A 63 14.92 0.22 1.37
N THR A 64 15.28 1.31 2.05
CA THR A 64 16.68 1.75 2.16
C THR A 64 17.39 1.17 3.38
N LEU A 65 16.65 0.53 4.31
CA LEU A 65 17.18 -0.12 5.50
C LEU A 65 16.58 -1.52 5.65
N PRO A 66 17.30 -2.51 6.20
CA PRO A 66 16.70 -3.80 6.58
C PRO A 66 15.65 -3.60 7.69
N PRO A 67 14.60 -4.46 7.79
CA PRO A 67 13.60 -4.39 8.86
C PRO A 67 14.24 -4.55 10.24
N ASP A 68 13.62 -3.97 11.28
CA ASP A 68 13.99 -4.27 12.66
C ASP A 68 13.58 -5.73 12.96
N PRO A 69 14.53 -6.62 13.33
CA PRO A 69 14.23 -8.00 13.67
C PRO A 69 13.20 -8.17 14.80
N GLU A 70 13.07 -7.15 15.66
CA GLU A 70 12.09 -7.08 16.76
C GLU A 70 10.82 -6.32 16.38
N SER A 71 10.59 -6.02 15.10
CA SER A 71 9.30 -5.50 14.66
C SER A 71 8.20 -6.56 14.70
N LEU A 72 6.94 -6.12 14.75
CA LEU A 72 5.80 -7.03 14.77
C LEU A 72 5.77 -7.95 13.52
N PRO A 73 5.96 -7.46 12.28
CA PRO A 73 5.99 -8.33 11.10
C PRO A 73 7.07 -9.41 11.19
N GLU A 74 8.28 -9.03 11.62
CA GLU A 74 9.43 -9.94 11.71
C GLU A 74 9.26 -11.01 12.78
N ARG A 75 8.61 -10.71 13.91
CA ARG A 75 8.30 -11.75 14.91
C ARG A 75 7.11 -12.62 14.52
N LYS A 76 6.09 -12.02 13.89
CA LYS A 76 4.82 -12.71 13.64
C LYS A 76 4.86 -13.63 12.42
N PHE A 77 5.54 -13.22 11.35
CA PHE A 77 5.45 -13.89 10.05
C PHE A 77 6.74 -14.62 9.64
N ARG A 78 7.91 -14.22 10.14
CA ARG A 78 9.19 -14.90 9.84
C ARG A 78 9.30 -16.28 10.50
N LEU A 79 8.82 -16.41 11.73
CA LEU A 79 8.96 -17.65 12.52
C LEU A 79 7.89 -18.72 12.23
N ARG A 80 6.93 -18.43 11.35
CA ARG A 80 5.85 -19.37 10.99
C ARG A 80 6.07 -20.09 9.66
N GLY A 81 7.23 -19.90 9.04
CA GLY A 81 7.66 -20.62 7.84
C GLY A 81 8.75 -21.63 8.18
N ASN A 82 8.39 -22.69 8.90
CA ASN A 82 9.11 -23.97 8.94
C ASN A 82 8.10 -25.06 9.31
#